data_AF-A0A7C6YKE1-F1
#
_entry.id   AF-A0A7C6YKE1-F1
#
_cell.length_a   1.000
_cell.length_b   1.000
_cell.length_c   1.000
_cell.angle_alpha   90.00
_cell.angle_beta   90.00
_cell.angle_gamma   90.00
#
_symmetry.space_group_name_H-M   'P 1'
#
loop_
_entity.id
_entity.type
_entity.pdbx_description
1 polymer ?
#
loop_
_entity_poly.entity_id
_entity_poly.type
_entity_poly.pdbx_seq_one_letter_code
_entity_poly.pdbx_strand_id
1 'polypeptide(L)'
;MQTTIQRPTKQDSRLARNSYDALEAAISRLKTDQVEIEIEETGEKIVLPIKALQLLKDVLKAMSKGKPFSLVPVATEVTTQSAAEILGCSRPFLVKLLEEGEIPFTKVGG
;
A
#
# COMPACT_ATOMS: atom_id res chain seq x y z
N MET A 1 5.87 -7.64 12.70
CA MET A 1 5.09 -6.50 12.18
C MET A 1 3.66 -6.96 11.99
N GLN A 2 2.66 -6.22 12.50
CA GLN A 2 1.26 -6.56 12.23
C GLN A 2 0.86 -5.86 10.94
N THR A 3 0.85 -6.63 9.85
CA THR A 3 0.42 -6.16 8.54
C THR A 3 -1.06 -6.47 8.39
N THR A 4 -1.93 -5.45 8.48
CA THR A 4 -3.37 -5.64 8.29
C THR A 4 -3.64 -5.85 6.79
N ILE A 5 -4.04 -7.05 6.41
CA ILE A 5 -4.52 -7.36 5.06
C ILE A 5 -5.95 -6.83 4.93
N GLN A 6 -6.16 -5.89 4.03
CA GLN A 6 -7.47 -5.31 3.77
C GLN A 6 -8.11 -6.00 2.57
N ARG A 7 -9.33 -6.53 2.73
CA ARG A 7 -10.13 -7.11 1.64
C ARG A 7 -11.32 -6.19 1.34
N PRO A 8 -11.33 -5.48 0.20
CA PRO A 8 -12.44 -4.62 -0.18
C PRO A 8 -13.72 -5.42 -0.43
N THR A 9 -14.86 -4.89 0.00
CA THR A 9 -16.17 -5.39 -0.42
C THR A 9 -16.46 -5.01 -1.88
N LYS A 10 -17.53 -5.56 -2.46
CA LYS A 10 -18.02 -5.14 -3.78
C LYS A 10 -18.42 -3.65 -3.80
N GLN A 11 -18.95 -3.14 -2.69
CA GLN A 11 -19.30 -1.74 -2.57
C GLN A 11 -18.04 -0.87 -2.52
N ASP A 12 -17.07 -1.23 -1.69
CA ASP A 12 -15.79 -0.52 -1.58
C ASP A 12 -15.06 -0.47 -2.92
N SER A 13 -15.06 -1.60 -3.66
CA SER A 13 -14.39 -1.67 -4.96
C SER A 13 -15.01 -0.70 -5.98
N ARG A 14 -16.34 -0.55 -5.97
CA ARG A 14 -17.06 0.39 -6.84
C ARG A 14 -16.80 1.84 -6.44
N LEU A 15 -16.91 2.15 -5.15
CA LEU A 15 -16.61 3.49 -4.65
C LEU A 15 -15.16 3.87 -4.96
N ALA A 16 -14.22 2.97 -4.68
CA ALA A 16 -12.81 3.20 -4.94
C ALA A 16 -12.50 3.44 -6.43
N ARG A 17 -13.21 2.79 -7.35
CA ARG A 17 -13.10 3.04 -8.79
C ARG A 17 -13.46 4.49 -9.14
N ASN A 18 -14.63 4.94 -8.69
CA ASN A 18 -15.12 6.29 -8.98
C ASN A 18 -14.23 7.35 -8.31
N SER A 19 -13.85 7.12 -7.05
CA SER A 19 -12.96 8.01 -6.30
C SER A 19 -11.55 8.05 -6.90
N TYR A 20 -11.04 6.94 -7.43
CA TYR A 20 -9.76 6.89 -8.13
C TYR A 20 -9.76 7.82 -9.35
N ASP A 21 -10.78 7.70 -10.21
CA ASP A 21 -10.87 8.51 -11.44
C ASP A 21 -10.98 10.02 -11.10
N ALA A 22 -11.78 10.37 -10.10
CA ALA A 22 -11.91 11.75 -9.62
C ALA A 22 -10.60 12.30 -9.02
N LEU A 23 -9.92 11.48 -8.21
CA LEU A 23 -8.67 11.86 -7.55
C LEU A 23 -7.51 12.00 -8.54
N GLU A 24 -7.42 11.10 -9.52
CA GLU A 24 -6.42 11.18 -10.59
C GLU A 24 -6.57 12.47 -11.40
N ALA A 25 -7.81 12.82 -11.78
CA ALA A 25 -8.11 14.07 -12.46
C ALA A 25 -7.74 15.29 -11.60
N ALA A 26 -8.05 15.29 -10.30
CA ALA A 26 -7.69 16.37 -9.39
C ALA A 26 -6.17 16.54 -9.26
N ILE A 27 -5.44 15.44 -9.02
CA ILE A 27 -3.97 15.46 -8.89
C ILE A 27 -3.30 16.03 -10.15
N SER A 28 -3.79 15.69 -11.34
CA SER A 28 -3.23 16.17 -12.61
C SER A 28 -3.25 17.70 -12.79
N ARG A 29 -4.12 18.39 -12.03
CA ARG A 29 -4.30 19.85 -12.09
C ARG A 29 -3.57 20.60 -10.99
N LEU A 30 -3.03 19.88 -9.99
CA LEU A 30 -2.29 20.49 -8.89
C LEU A 30 -0.95 21.06 -9.39
N LYS A 31 -0.57 22.21 -8.85
CA LYS A 31 0.70 22.90 -9.15
C LYS A 31 1.59 23.07 -7.92
N THR A 32 1.13 22.59 -6.77
CA THR A 32 1.74 22.78 -5.44
C THR A 32 2.02 21.44 -4.80
N ASP A 33 2.98 21.42 -3.88
CA ASP A 33 3.35 20.21 -3.13
C ASP A 33 2.47 19.96 -1.90
N GLN A 34 1.55 20.88 -1.62
CA GLN A 34 0.56 20.80 -0.54
C GLN A 34 -0.85 20.83 -1.12
N VAL A 35 -1.73 20.05 -0.53
CA VAL A 35 -3.15 19.96 -0.87
C VAL A 35 -3.99 19.99 0.40
N GLU A 36 -5.09 20.75 0.38
CA GLU A 36 -6.09 20.73 1.44
C GLU A 36 -7.24 19.81 1.00
N ILE A 37 -7.65 18.89 1.89
CA ILE A 37 -8.86 18.08 1.73
C ILE A 37 -9.85 18.47 2.82
N GLU A 38 -11.14 18.32 2.54
CA GLU A 38 -12.23 18.58 3.49
C GLU A 38 -13.02 17.30 3.73
N ILE A 39 -13.29 16.99 5.00
CA ILE A 39 -14.19 15.91 5.41
C ILE A 39 -15.59 16.52 5.55
N GLU A 40 -16.44 16.29 4.56
CA GLU A 40 -17.74 16.97 4.43
C GLU A 40 -18.63 16.76 5.67
N GLU A 41 -18.61 15.57 6.28
CA GLU A 41 -19.44 15.26 7.45
C GLU A 41 -19.05 16.06 8.71
N THR A 42 -17.79 16.50 8.82
CA THR A 42 -17.29 17.24 9.99
C THR A 42 -16.93 18.68 9.69
N GLY A 43 -16.79 19.06 8.42
CA GLY A 43 -16.22 20.34 7.98
C GLY A 43 -14.73 20.48 8.26
N GLU A 44 -14.04 19.40 8.64
CA GLU A 44 -12.62 19.45 8.99
C GLU A 44 -11.77 19.58 7.73
N LYS A 45 -10.84 20.56 7.75
CA LYS A 45 -9.88 20.80 6.67
C LYS A 45 -8.50 20.31 7.07
N ILE A 46 -7.93 19.44 6.23
CA ILE A 46 -6.68 18.75 6.51
C ILE A 46 -5.69 19.05 5.38
N VAL A 47 -4.54 19.63 5.73
CA VAL A 47 -3.45 19.87 4.79
C VAL A 47 -2.56 18.63 4.73
N LEU A 48 -2.38 18.10 3.53
CA LEU A 48 -1.58 16.92 3.25
C LEU A 48 -0.44 17.23 2.26
N PRO A 49 0.68 16.51 2.34
CA PRO A 49 1.65 16.46 1.25
C PRO A 49 1.03 15.83 0.00
N ILE A 50 1.35 16.33 -1.20
CA ILE A 50 0.87 15.75 -2.46
C ILE A 50 1.23 14.25 -2.60
N LYS A 51 2.36 13.84 -2.03
CA LYS A 51 2.79 12.43 -1.98
C LYS A 51 1.80 11.53 -1.22
N ALA A 52 1.20 12.03 -0.13
CA ALA A 52 0.20 11.28 0.61
C ALA A 52 -1.08 11.08 -0.25
N LEU A 53 -1.46 12.09 -1.02
CA LEU A 53 -2.58 12.00 -1.96
C LEU A 53 -2.31 11.02 -3.10
N GLN A 54 -1.07 10.97 -3.60
CA GLN A 54 -0.64 9.96 -4.58
C GLN A 54 -0.71 8.54 -4.03
N LEU A 55 -0.30 8.33 -2.77
CA LEU A 55 -0.43 7.04 -2.09
C LEU A 55 -1.90 6.64 -1.91
N LEU A 56 -2.77 7.57 -1.54
CA LEU A 56 -4.21 7.33 -1.46
C LEU A 56 -4.78 6.90 -2.82
N LYS A 57 -4.37 7.56 -3.91
CA LYS A 57 -4.73 7.16 -5.28
C LYS A 57 -4.34 5.71 -5.56
N ASP A 58 -3.13 5.29 -5.18
CA ASP A 58 -2.67 3.91 -5.39
C ASP A 58 -3.46 2.90 -4.53
N VAL A 59 -3.82 3.27 -3.29
CA VAL A 59 -4.72 2.50 -2.43
C VAL A 59 -6.09 2.32 -3.09
N LEU A 60 -6.70 3.41 -3.59
CA LEU A 60 -7.99 3.36 -4.28
C LEU A 60 -7.92 2.48 -5.53
N LYS A 61 -6.82 2.54 -6.29
CA LYS A 61 -6.59 1.67 -7.45
C LYS A 61 -6.47 0.20 -7.07
N ALA A 62 -5.85 -0.11 -5.95
CA ALA A 62 -5.77 -1.47 -5.43
C ALA A 62 -7.16 -1.96 -4.99
N MET A 63 -7.88 -1.14 -4.23
CA MET A 63 -9.24 -1.41 -3.77
C MET A 63 -10.20 -1.63 -4.93
N SER A 64 -10.10 -0.84 -6.01
CA SER A 64 -10.99 -0.94 -7.18
C SER A 64 -10.86 -2.28 -7.90
N LYS A 65 -9.74 -3.00 -7.72
CA LYS A 65 -9.52 -4.34 -8.30
C LYS A 65 -10.21 -5.44 -7.49
N GLY A 66 -10.76 -5.13 -6.31
CA GLY A 66 -11.42 -6.09 -5.41
C GLY A 66 -10.49 -7.18 -4.86
N LYS A 67 -9.16 -6.97 -4.95
CA LYS A 67 -8.16 -7.91 -4.45
C LYS A 67 -7.70 -7.48 -3.06
N PRO A 68 -7.38 -8.43 -2.16
CA PRO A 68 -6.73 -8.10 -0.90
C PRO A 68 -5.42 -7.35 -1.14
N PHE A 69 -5.14 -6.33 -0.32
CA PHE A 69 -3.90 -5.58 -0.39
C PHE A 69 -3.41 -5.22 1.02
N SER A 70 -2.14 -4.80 1.10
CA SER A 70 -1.60 -4.19 2.30
C SER A 70 -0.58 -3.10 1.96
N LEU A 71 -0.42 -2.14 2.88
CA LEU A 71 0.54 -1.06 2.80
C LEU A 71 1.64 -1.32 3.82
N VAL A 72 2.89 -1.46 3.35
CA VAL A 72 4.05 -1.77 4.19
C VAL A 72 5.10 -0.66 4.08
N PRO A 73 5.63 -0.14 5.19
CA PRO A 73 6.79 0.76 5.16
C PRO A 73 8.00 0.04 4.54
N VAL A 74 8.70 0.71 3.62
CA VAL A 74 9.83 0.13 2.88
C VAL A 74 11.10 -0.04 3.75
N ALA A 75 11.19 0.69 4.86
CA ALA A 75 12.44 0.87 5.61
C ALA A 75 12.74 -0.23 6.65
N THR A 76 12.19 -1.43 6.52
CA THR A 76 12.41 -2.49 7.51
C THR A 76 12.86 -3.77 6.88
N GLU A 77 14.04 -4.21 7.30
CA GLU A 77 14.48 -5.59 7.21
C GLU A 77 13.32 -6.48 7.71
N VAL A 78 12.91 -7.41 6.86
CA VAL A 78 11.88 -8.39 7.19
C VAL A 78 12.56 -9.70 7.54
N THR A 79 12.06 -10.37 8.59
CA THR A 79 12.53 -11.71 8.90
C THR A 79 12.12 -12.66 7.78
N THR A 80 12.86 -13.76 7.60
CA THR A 80 12.50 -14.81 6.62
C THR A 80 11.09 -15.36 6.84
N GLN A 81 10.60 -15.31 8.09
CA GLN A 81 9.25 -15.73 8.43
C GLN A 81 8.22 -14.77 7.81
N SER A 82 8.32 -13.47 8.08
CA SER A 82 7.40 -12.47 7.52
C SER A 82 7.48 -12.38 6.00
N ALA A 83 8.69 -12.52 5.43
CA ALA A 83 8.85 -12.55 3.98
C ALA A 83 8.16 -13.77 3.33
N ALA A 84 8.23 -14.96 3.94
CA ALA A 84 7.56 -16.15 3.43
C ALA A 84 6.03 -16.01 3.48
N GLU A 85 5.51 -15.40 4.55
CA GLU A 85 4.09 -15.07 4.68
C GLU A 85 3.61 -14.10 3.60
N ILE A 86 4.39 -13.05 3.32
CA ILE A 86 4.10 -12.07 2.25
C ILE A 86 4.10 -12.75 0.87
N LEU A 87 5.06 -13.64 0.63
CA LEU A 87 5.23 -14.35 -0.65
C LEU A 87 4.29 -15.55 -0.81
N GLY A 88 3.51 -15.90 0.23
CA GLY A 88 2.58 -17.03 0.20
C GLY A 88 3.29 -18.38 0.08
N CYS A 89 4.48 -18.53 0.66
CA CYS A 89 5.27 -19.75 0.62
C CYS A 89 5.73 -20.19 2.02
N SER A 90 6.33 -21.39 2.13
CA SER A 90 6.87 -21.86 3.41
C SER A 90 8.22 -21.21 3.70
N ARG A 91 8.52 -20.95 4.99
CA ARG A 91 9.84 -20.43 5.41
C ARG A 91 11.00 -21.27 4.87
N PRO A 92 11.00 -22.62 4.96
CA PRO A 92 12.09 -23.42 4.41
C PRO A 92 12.29 -23.23 2.91
N PHE A 93 11.20 -23.09 2.14
CA PHE A 93 11.27 -22.82 0.71
C PHE A 93 11.89 -21.45 0.42
N LEU A 94 11.47 -20.41 1.14
CA LEU A 94 12.08 -19.09 0.99
C LEU A 94 13.57 -19.12 1.35
N VAL A 95 13.95 -19.74 2.48
CA VAL A 95 15.36 -19.84 2.89
C VAL A 95 16.20 -20.52 1.82
N LYS A 96 15.69 -21.60 1.20
CA LYS A 96 16.36 -22.26 0.08
C LYS A 96 16.64 -21.29 -1.07
N LEU A 97 15.65 -20.50 -1.49
CA LEU A 97 15.83 -19.51 -2.57
C LEU A 97 16.85 -18.42 -2.20
N LEU A 98 16.89 -17.99 -0.94
CA LEU A 98 17.87 -17.01 -0.46
C LEU A 98 19.29 -17.59 -0.51
N GLU A 99 19.48 -18.82 -0.02
CA GLU A 99 20.78 -19.51 0.02
C GLU A 99 21.27 -19.93 -1.37
N GLU A 100 20.38 -20.24 -2.30
CA GLU A 100 20.69 -20.49 -3.73
C GLU A 100 21.02 -19.22 -4.51
N GLY A 101 20.82 -18.03 -3.92
CA GLY A 101 21.13 -16.74 -4.54
C GLY A 101 20.05 -16.22 -5.50
N GLU A 102 18.89 -16.88 -5.57
CA GLU A 102 17.75 -16.47 -6.40
C GLU A 102 17.08 -15.19 -5.89
N ILE A 103 17.20 -14.91 -4.59
CA ILE A 103 16.67 -13.69 -3.96
C ILE A 103 17.79 -13.02 -3.14
N PRO A 104 18.14 -11.74 -3.43
CA PRO A 104 19.11 -11.00 -2.63
C PRO A 104 18.68 -10.86 -1.17
N PHE A 105 19.60 -11.09 -0.24
CA PHE A 105 19.34 -10.94 1.18
C PHE A 105 20.61 -10.55 1.96
N THR A 106 20.41 -10.02 3.15
CA THR A 106 21.48 -9.73 4.12
C THR A 106 21.24 -10.55 5.37
N LYS A 107 22.27 -11.21 5.90
CA LYS A 107 22.21 -11.82 7.23
C LYS A 107 22.35 -10.73 8.29
N VAL A 108 21.38 -10.65 9.19
CA VAL A 108 21.37 -9.70 10.30
C VAL A 108 21.57 -10.48 11.60
N GLY A 109 22.61 -10.10 12.35
CA GLY A 109 23.09 -10.87 13.51
C GLY A 109 23.99 -12.05 13.11
N GLY A 110 25.22 -12.07 13.63
CA GLY A 110 26.16 -13.19 13.54
C GLY A 110 26.02 -14.15 14.70
#